data_AF-A0A2H0LL96-F1
#
_entry.id   AF-A0A2H0LL96-F1
#
_cell.length_a   1.000
_cell.length_b   1.000
_cell.length_c   1.000
_cell.angle_alpha   90.00
_cell.angle_beta   90.00
_cell.angle_gamma   90.00
#
_symmetry.space_group_name_H-M   'P 1'
#
loop_
_entity.id
_entity.type
_entity.pdbx_description
1 polymer ?
#
loop_
_entity_poly.entity_id
_entity_poly.type
_entity_poly.pdbx_seq_one_letter_code
_entity_poly.pdbx_strand_id
1 'polypeptide(L)'
;MAKRKHITTVLAILLTIYTPSCVLIGSAEGAENSINRPSLLEQVKHAILFLGHINDKGEPEFRATGFLIRVASHVYLVTAKHVVVDRESGKKLDEKMHAFFNSQTGTLSHKPLANITKLGFNWVFHENPAVDIALLPFLIVSEDNLKNIQLITVQEDGWLDFQELQELEDVFFISYQPEVQINGGMITSVVRRGMVSLKKEDKSFYIDGAAFPGNSGSPVFLKPSINRSGSGFVGSGESSKPFIGLIGEYIPYRDIAVSQQTKRPRVVFEENTGLSRVWSTDLLRDVLTSKAFIDQQKRLEELRKKAIEAQRDPEAGQIVTPNAQ
;
A
#
# COMPACT_ATOMS: atom_id res chain seq x y z
N MET A 1 -24.03 -29.01 11.56
CA MET A 1 -23.95 -27.84 12.48
C MET A 1 -22.66 -27.01 12.37
N ALA A 2 -21.49 -27.58 12.04
CA ALA A 2 -20.21 -26.83 11.99
C ALA A 2 -20.09 -25.79 10.85
N LYS A 3 -20.65 -26.04 9.65
CA LYS A 3 -20.63 -25.09 8.52
C LYS A 3 -21.46 -23.80 8.74
N ARG A 4 -22.52 -23.86 9.55
CA ARG A 4 -23.41 -22.70 9.82
C ARG A 4 -22.75 -21.68 10.75
N LYS A 5 -22.01 -22.11 11.78
CA LYS A 5 -21.28 -21.20 12.68
C LYS A 5 -20.20 -20.39 11.95
N HIS A 6 -19.52 -20.96 10.96
CA HIS A 6 -18.51 -20.21 10.20
C HIS A 6 -19.10 -19.07 9.36
N ILE A 7 -20.29 -19.23 8.79
CA ILE A 7 -20.92 -18.18 7.96
C ILE A 7 -21.40 -17.02 8.83
N THR A 8 -22.00 -17.29 10.00
CA THR A 8 -22.46 -16.24 10.92
C THR A 8 -21.29 -15.47 11.55
N THR A 9 -20.18 -16.15 11.87
CA THR A 9 -18.95 -15.48 12.35
C THR A 9 -18.26 -14.65 11.26
N VAL A 10 -18.27 -15.11 10.00
CA VAL A 10 -17.71 -14.34 8.87
C VAL A 10 -18.56 -13.11 8.54
N LEU A 11 -19.89 -13.18 8.67
CA LEU A 11 -20.79 -12.03 8.44
C LEU A 11 -20.67 -10.97 9.54
N ALA A 12 -20.53 -11.37 10.81
CA ALA A 12 -20.33 -10.46 11.93
C ALA A 12 -18.99 -9.70 11.87
N ILE A 13 -17.99 -10.26 11.20
CA ILE A 13 -16.66 -9.68 10.98
C ILE A 13 -16.68 -8.59 9.88
N LEU A 14 -17.68 -8.54 9.00
CA LEU A 14 -17.71 -7.59 7.87
C LEU A 14 -18.30 -6.20 8.20
N LEU A 15 -18.60 -5.94 9.47
CA LEU A 15 -19.42 -4.81 9.91
C LEU A 15 -18.58 -3.83 10.71
N THR A 16 -18.08 -2.75 10.09
CA THR A 16 -18.74 -1.42 10.08
C THR A 16 -17.97 -0.46 9.14
N ILE A 17 -18.67 0.38 8.35
CA ILE A 17 -18.04 1.36 7.44
C ILE A 17 -18.20 2.75 8.04
N TYR A 18 -17.07 3.32 8.48
CA TYR A 18 -16.92 4.75 8.70
C TYR A 18 -16.41 5.40 7.40
N THR A 19 -16.94 6.58 7.03
CA THR A 19 -16.24 7.51 6.15
C THR A 19 -15.15 8.17 6.99
N PRO A 20 -13.86 7.78 6.90
CA PRO A 20 -12.84 8.54 7.63
C PRO A 20 -12.93 9.99 7.16
N SER A 21 -12.87 10.93 8.10
CA SER A 21 -12.64 12.34 7.81
C SER A 21 -11.41 12.41 6.90
N CYS A 22 -11.68 12.57 5.61
CA CYS A 22 -10.70 12.42 4.55
C CYS A 22 -9.90 13.72 4.56
N VAL A 23 -8.67 13.67 5.04
CA VAL A 23 -7.76 14.79 4.80
C VAL A 23 -7.19 14.58 3.40
N LEU A 24 -7.56 15.49 2.50
CA LEU A 24 -7.03 15.54 1.15
C LEU A 24 -5.53 15.77 1.21
N ILE A 25 -4.78 14.88 0.56
CA ILE A 25 -3.47 15.25 0.04
C ILE A 25 -3.76 16.11 -1.21
N GLY A 26 -3.84 17.44 -1.05
CA GLY A 26 -3.90 18.38 -2.18
C GLY A 26 -5.17 19.20 -2.40
N SER A 27 -5.97 19.53 -1.37
CA SER A 27 -7.02 20.55 -1.51
C SER A 27 -7.08 21.49 -0.32
N ALA A 28 -6.78 22.76 -0.59
CA ALA A 28 -7.06 23.88 0.28
C ALA A 28 -8.37 24.56 -0.18
N GLU A 29 -9.49 24.17 0.40
CA GLU A 29 -10.65 25.07 0.50
C GLU A 29 -10.85 25.50 1.96
N GLY A 30 -10.94 26.82 2.14
CA GLY A 30 -11.47 27.46 3.34
C GLY A 30 -10.47 27.73 4.45
N ALA A 31 -9.91 28.94 4.45
CA ALA A 31 -9.34 29.54 5.65
C ALA A 31 -10.47 29.80 6.66
N GLU A 32 -10.67 28.89 7.62
CA GLU A 32 -11.18 29.16 8.98
C GLU A 32 -11.31 27.84 9.78
N ASN A 33 -10.22 27.48 10.48
CA ASN A 33 -10.14 26.75 11.76
C ASN A 33 -8.74 26.12 11.89
N SER A 34 -7.78 26.93 12.34
CA SER A 34 -6.37 26.57 12.54
C SER A 34 -6.11 25.93 13.91
N ILE A 35 -6.89 24.92 14.29
CA ILE A 35 -6.60 24.12 15.48
C ILE A 35 -6.55 22.65 15.06
N ASN A 36 -5.33 22.11 14.97
CA ASN A 36 -4.99 20.68 14.96
C ASN A 36 -5.19 19.87 13.66
N ARG A 37 -4.87 20.40 12.47
CA ARG A 37 -4.67 19.53 11.29
C ARG A 37 -3.25 18.94 11.31
N PRO A 38 -3.06 17.61 11.26
CA PRO A 38 -1.74 17.00 11.13
C PRO A 38 -1.06 17.47 9.85
N SER A 39 0.27 17.61 9.87
CA SER A 39 1.05 18.00 8.69
C SER A 39 0.89 17.00 7.54
N LEU A 40 1.10 17.42 6.29
CA LEU A 40 1.10 16.51 5.13
C LEU A 40 2.04 15.31 5.36
N LEU A 41 3.17 15.53 6.03
CA LEU A 41 4.11 14.46 6.35
C LEU A 41 3.50 13.45 7.34
N GLU A 42 2.89 13.92 8.44
CA GLU A 42 2.20 13.03 9.40
C GLU A 42 1.05 12.27 8.74
N GLN A 43 0.32 12.94 7.85
CA GLN A 43 -0.74 12.34 7.06
C GLN A 43 -0.22 11.19 6.17
N VAL A 44 0.82 11.42 5.38
CA VAL A 44 1.38 10.38 4.50
C VAL A 44 2.00 9.24 5.32
N LYS A 45 2.59 9.52 6.49
CA LYS A 45 3.10 8.46 7.38
C LYS A 45 2.02 7.50 7.88
N HIS A 46 0.78 7.97 8.05
CA HIS A 46 -0.34 7.11 8.45
C HIS A 46 -1.00 6.35 7.28
N ALA A 47 -0.65 6.67 6.03
CA ALA A 47 -1.11 5.96 4.84
C ALA A 47 -0.32 4.65 4.56
N ILE A 48 0.75 4.41 5.32
CA ILE A 48 1.74 3.37 5.03
C ILE A 48 1.53 2.16 5.94
N LEU A 49 1.62 1.00 5.32
CA LEU A 49 1.62 -0.29 5.96
C LEU A 49 3.01 -0.91 5.82
N PHE A 50 3.41 -1.65 6.84
CA PHE A 50 4.62 -2.46 6.79
C PHE A 50 4.20 -3.91 6.59
N LEU A 51 4.84 -4.61 5.67
CA LEU A 51 4.53 -6.01 5.37
C LEU A 51 5.61 -6.90 5.95
N GLY A 52 5.21 -7.95 6.64
CA GLY A 52 6.14 -8.81 7.36
C GLY A 52 5.47 -10.06 7.91
N HIS A 53 6.14 -10.71 8.83
CA HIS A 53 5.63 -11.88 9.55
C HIS A 53 5.86 -11.72 11.04
N ILE A 54 5.21 -12.56 11.82
CA ILE A 54 5.51 -12.69 13.25
C ILE A 54 6.38 -13.94 13.38
N ASN A 55 7.55 -13.81 14.00
CA ASN A 55 8.48 -14.92 14.18
C ASN A 55 8.04 -15.83 15.34
N ASP A 56 8.77 -16.92 15.56
CA ASP A 56 8.43 -17.92 16.58
C ASP A 56 8.47 -17.38 18.02
N LYS A 57 9.10 -16.21 18.24
CA LYS A 57 9.12 -15.50 19.53
C LYS A 57 7.94 -14.55 19.72
N GLY A 58 7.07 -14.41 18.72
CA GLY A 58 5.97 -13.44 18.73
C GLY A 58 6.40 -12.02 18.33
N GLU A 59 7.61 -11.84 17.81
CA GLU A 59 8.15 -10.53 17.43
C GLU A 59 7.90 -10.26 15.93
N PRO A 60 7.61 -9.00 15.54
CA PRO A 60 7.39 -8.66 14.15
C PRO A 60 8.71 -8.56 13.37
N GLU A 61 8.75 -9.23 12.23
CA GLU A 61 9.84 -9.17 11.25
C GLU A 61 9.32 -8.58 9.93
N PHE A 62 9.62 -7.29 9.74
CA PHE A 62 9.22 -6.53 8.56
C PHE A 62 10.12 -6.84 7.37
N ARG A 63 9.53 -6.80 6.18
CA ARG A 63 10.19 -7.17 4.91
C ARG A 63 10.00 -6.14 3.81
N ALA A 64 8.90 -5.41 3.83
CA ALA A 64 8.52 -4.53 2.73
C ALA A 64 7.57 -3.43 3.18
N THR A 65 7.26 -2.54 2.24
CA THR A 65 6.30 -1.45 2.41
C THR A 65 5.06 -1.71 1.57
N GLY A 66 3.92 -1.24 2.05
CA GLY A 66 2.71 -1.08 1.26
C GLY A 66 2.00 0.20 1.67
N PHE A 67 0.95 0.55 0.96
CA PHE A 67 0.14 1.72 1.26
C PHE A 67 -1.31 1.45 0.89
N LEU A 68 -2.21 2.30 1.40
CA LEU A 68 -3.62 2.19 1.11
C LEU A 68 -4.07 3.17 0.03
N ILE A 69 -4.86 2.66 -0.90
CA ILE A 69 -5.62 3.45 -1.85
C ILE A 69 -7.11 3.27 -1.61
N ARG A 70 -7.89 4.27 -2.02
CA ARG A 70 -9.35 4.17 -2.06
C ARG A 70 -9.79 4.17 -3.49
N VAL A 71 -10.58 3.17 -3.84
CA VAL A 71 -11.20 3.05 -5.16
C VAL A 71 -12.70 2.89 -4.92
N ALA A 72 -13.47 3.85 -5.42
CA ALA A 72 -14.87 4.03 -5.07
C ALA A 72 -15.08 4.03 -3.53
N SER A 73 -15.82 3.06 -3.00
CA SER A 73 -16.12 2.96 -1.57
C SER A 73 -15.25 1.95 -0.80
N HIS A 74 -14.24 1.38 -1.45
CA HIS A 74 -13.43 0.31 -0.90
C HIS A 74 -11.96 0.72 -0.77
N VAL A 75 -11.29 0.11 0.20
CA VAL A 75 -9.88 0.37 0.51
C VAL A 75 -9.06 -0.84 0.07
N TYR A 76 -7.94 -0.59 -0.59
CA TYR A 76 -7.04 -1.61 -1.10
C TYR A 76 -5.63 -1.37 -0.58
N LEU A 77 -4.95 -2.45 -0.20
CA LEU A 77 -3.53 -2.48 0.06
C LEU A 77 -2.81 -2.64 -1.28
N VAL A 78 -1.87 -1.73 -1.54
CA VAL A 78 -0.97 -1.75 -2.69
C VAL A 78 0.44 -2.03 -2.22
N THR A 79 1.16 -2.87 -2.94
CA THR A 79 2.60 -3.14 -2.74
C THR A 79 3.22 -3.66 -4.04
N ALA A 80 4.51 -3.97 -4.03
CA ALA A 80 5.17 -4.62 -5.14
C ALA A 80 4.80 -6.11 -5.22
N LYS A 81 4.60 -6.66 -6.41
CA LYS A 81 4.18 -8.06 -6.60
C LYS A 81 5.19 -9.06 -6.05
N HIS A 82 6.49 -8.81 -6.17
CA HIS A 82 7.52 -9.69 -5.63
C HIS A 82 7.56 -9.79 -4.10
N VAL A 83 6.90 -8.86 -3.40
CA VAL A 83 6.76 -8.92 -1.94
C VAL A 83 5.85 -10.08 -1.53
N VAL A 84 4.85 -10.38 -2.36
CA VAL A 84 3.75 -11.31 -2.06
C VAL A 84 3.77 -12.57 -2.93
N VAL A 85 4.63 -12.59 -3.95
CA VAL A 85 4.88 -13.73 -4.85
C VAL A 85 6.37 -13.86 -5.08
N ASP A 86 6.90 -15.07 -4.90
CA ASP A 86 8.29 -15.37 -5.21
C ASP A 86 8.54 -15.27 -6.73
N ARG A 87 9.56 -14.49 -7.14
CA ARG A 87 9.83 -14.21 -8.56
C ARG A 87 10.26 -15.46 -9.34
N GLU A 88 10.91 -16.42 -8.70
CA GLU A 88 11.44 -17.61 -9.36
C GLU A 88 10.41 -18.75 -9.45
N SER A 89 9.78 -19.07 -8.33
CA SER A 89 8.84 -20.19 -8.22
C SER A 89 7.39 -19.80 -8.51
N GLY A 90 7.06 -18.51 -8.51
CA GLY A 90 5.68 -18.02 -8.61
C GLY A 90 4.81 -18.35 -7.39
N LYS A 91 5.41 -18.88 -6.33
CA LYS A 91 4.70 -19.25 -5.10
C LYS A 91 4.27 -18.02 -4.33
N LYS A 92 3.04 -18.03 -3.81
CA LYS A 92 2.55 -16.98 -2.90
C LYS A 92 3.34 -16.99 -1.58
N LEU A 93 3.67 -15.80 -1.10
CA LEU A 93 4.43 -15.56 0.14
C LEU A 93 3.54 -14.98 1.26
N ASP A 94 2.23 -14.87 1.03
CA ASP A 94 1.30 -14.13 1.88
C ASP A 94 0.64 -14.96 2.99
N GLU A 95 0.84 -16.29 3.01
CA GLU A 95 0.17 -17.21 3.96
C GLU A 95 0.42 -16.86 5.44
N LYS A 96 1.65 -16.44 5.77
CA LYS A 96 2.05 -16.00 7.12
C LYS A 96 2.23 -14.48 7.21
N MET A 97 1.84 -13.75 6.17
CA MET A 97 2.10 -12.33 6.07
C MET A 97 1.07 -11.51 6.83
N HIS A 98 1.56 -10.48 7.49
CA HIS A 98 0.79 -9.49 8.24
C HIS A 98 1.06 -8.11 7.66
N ALA A 99 0.01 -7.29 7.62
CA ALA A 99 0.13 -5.84 7.43
C ALA A 99 0.14 -5.16 8.80
N PHE A 100 1.20 -4.44 9.08
CA PHE A 100 1.47 -3.73 10.32
C PHE A 100 1.27 -2.22 10.11
N PHE A 101 0.75 -1.53 11.12
CA PHE A 101 0.50 -0.10 11.08
C PHE A 101 0.54 0.50 12.49
N ASN A 102 0.90 1.77 12.56
CA ASN A 102 0.85 2.51 13.82
C ASN A 102 -0.60 2.94 14.08
N SER A 103 -1.11 2.62 15.26
CA SER A 103 -2.42 3.06 15.71
C SER A 103 -2.38 4.52 16.18
N GLN A 104 -3.53 5.17 16.23
CA GLN A 104 -3.69 6.52 16.79
C GLN A 104 -3.36 6.56 18.29
N THR A 105 -3.41 5.41 18.98
CA THR A 105 -3.03 5.31 20.40
C THR A 105 -1.52 5.16 20.58
N GLY A 106 -0.72 5.29 19.51
CA GLY A 106 0.73 5.19 19.58
C GLY A 106 1.26 3.77 19.75
N THR A 107 0.48 2.76 19.31
CA THR A 107 0.86 1.34 19.44
C THR A 107 0.95 0.67 18.07
N LEU A 108 1.86 -0.29 17.96
CA LEU A 108 1.91 -1.14 16.79
C LEU A 108 0.70 -2.08 16.74
N SER A 109 -0.06 -2.00 15.64
CA SER A 109 -1.17 -2.89 15.33
C SER A 109 -0.88 -3.67 14.06
N HIS A 110 -1.56 -4.81 13.88
CA HIS A 110 -1.36 -5.62 12.69
C HIS A 110 -2.59 -6.43 12.29
N LYS A 111 -2.61 -6.85 11.02
CA LYS A 111 -3.67 -7.67 10.43
C LYS A 111 -3.09 -8.81 9.60
N PRO A 112 -3.45 -10.08 9.88
CA PRO A 112 -3.07 -11.20 9.03
C PRO A 112 -3.71 -11.09 7.65
N LEU A 113 -2.92 -11.16 6.58
CA LEU A 113 -3.42 -11.11 5.20
C LEU A 113 -4.16 -12.38 4.82
N ALA A 114 -3.78 -13.52 5.43
CA ALA A 114 -4.48 -14.79 5.29
C ALA A 114 -5.98 -14.72 5.65
N ASN A 115 -6.39 -13.78 6.50
CA ASN A 115 -7.81 -13.60 6.82
C ASN A 115 -8.60 -13.08 5.61
N ILE A 116 -7.98 -12.27 4.76
CA ILE A 116 -8.61 -11.76 3.54
C ILE A 116 -8.66 -12.87 2.48
N THR A 117 -7.59 -13.65 2.34
CA THR A 117 -7.55 -14.73 1.35
C THR A 117 -8.48 -15.90 1.69
N LYS A 118 -8.68 -16.20 2.98
CA LYS A 118 -9.70 -17.15 3.46
C LYS A 118 -11.13 -16.73 3.13
N LEU A 119 -11.39 -15.43 2.98
CA LEU A 119 -12.67 -14.91 2.48
C LEU A 119 -12.81 -15.05 0.95
N GLY A 120 -11.79 -15.62 0.30
CA GLY A 120 -11.70 -15.93 -1.12
C GLY A 120 -11.31 -14.74 -1.99
N PHE A 121 -10.82 -13.66 -1.40
CA PHE A 121 -10.18 -12.56 -2.12
C PHE A 121 -8.73 -12.92 -2.43
N ASN A 122 -8.22 -12.46 -3.56
CA ASN A 122 -6.85 -12.73 -3.98
C ASN A 122 -6.14 -11.43 -4.36
N TRP A 123 -4.81 -11.50 -4.35
CA TRP A 123 -3.98 -10.48 -4.98
C TRP A 123 -4.36 -10.34 -6.45
N VAL A 124 -4.54 -9.09 -6.87
CA VAL A 124 -4.70 -8.71 -8.27
C VAL A 124 -3.37 -8.14 -8.73
N PHE A 125 -2.91 -8.60 -9.88
CA PHE A 125 -1.68 -8.17 -10.51
C PHE A 125 -1.98 -7.52 -11.85
N HIS A 126 -1.01 -6.76 -12.35
CA HIS A 126 -1.05 -6.24 -13.71
C HIS A 126 -1.01 -7.38 -14.76
N GLU A 127 -1.68 -7.18 -15.90
CA GLU A 127 -1.77 -8.19 -16.97
C GLU A 127 -0.41 -8.45 -17.64
N ASN A 128 0.39 -7.39 -17.88
CA ASN A 128 1.80 -7.53 -18.23
C ASN A 128 2.58 -8.09 -17.02
N PRO A 129 3.17 -9.31 -17.12
CA PRO A 129 3.83 -9.97 -15.99
C PRO A 129 5.10 -9.26 -15.51
N ALA A 130 5.69 -8.39 -16.33
CA ALA A 130 6.86 -7.61 -15.99
C ALA A 130 6.56 -6.43 -15.03
N VAL A 131 5.28 -6.00 -14.97
CA VAL A 131 4.85 -4.92 -14.08
C VAL A 131 4.67 -5.47 -12.66
N ASP A 132 5.40 -4.89 -11.72
CA ASP A 132 5.57 -5.43 -10.38
C ASP A 132 4.62 -4.76 -9.37
N ILE A 133 3.33 -4.81 -9.66
CA ILE A 133 2.27 -4.20 -8.85
C ILE A 133 1.31 -5.27 -8.33
N ALA A 134 0.93 -5.19 -7.06
CA ALA A 134 -0.04 -6.07 -6.43
C ALA A 134 -1.06 -5.30 -5.58
N LEU A 135 -2.34 -5.67 -5.71
CA LEU A 135 -3.46 -5.10 -4.95
C LEU A 135 -4.21 -6.18 -4.20
N LEU A 136 -4.58 -5.91 -2.95
CA LEU A 136 -5.46 -6.76 -2.15
C LEU A 136 -6.54 -5.90 -1.47
N PRO A 137 -7.83 -6.29 -1.48
CA PRO A 137 -8.85 -5.59 -0.70
C PRO A 137 -8.45 -5.55 0.77
N PHE A 138 -8.28 -4.35 1.33
CA PHE A 138 -7.92 -4.18 2.73
C PHE A 138 -9.21 -4.01 3.54
N LEU A 139 -9.93 -5.12 3.71
CA LEU A 139 -11.25 -5.16 4.35
C LEU A 139 -11.19 -4.65 5.78
N ILE A 140 -11.65 -3.43 6.08
CA ILE A 140 -11.60 -2.95 7.45
C ILE A 140 -12.75 -3.59 8.22
N VAL A 141 -12.40 -4.40 9.21
CA VAL A 141 -13.30 -5.17 10.07
C VAL A 141 -13.52 -4.36 11.34
N SER A 142 -14.77 -3.90 11.50
CA SER A 142 -15.37 -3.19 12.64
C SER A 142 -14.98 -1.75 12.96
N GLU A 143 -16.01 -0.98 13.38
CA GLU A 143 -15.94 0.40 13.89
C GLU A 143 -14.96 0.56 15.07
N ASP A 144 -14.80 -0.49 15.89
CA ASP A 144 -13.94 -0.45 17.08
C ASP A 144 -12.44 -0.53 16.75
N ASN A 145 -12.06 -1.11 15.59
CA ASN A 145 -10.69 -1.05 15.09
C ASN A 145 -10.40 0.23 14.31
N LEU A 146 -11.43 0.93 13.81
CA LEU A 146 -11.31 2.13 13.00
C LEU A 146 -11.05 3.41 13.81
N LYS A 147 -11.55 3.49 15.04
CA LYS A 147 -11.30 4.63 15.95
C LYS A 147 -9.81 4.85 16.23
N ASN A 148 -8.98 3.83 15.98
CA ASN A 148 -7.55 3.84 16.26
C ASN A 148 -6.66 3.78 15.02
N ILE A 149 -7.15 4.01 13.79
CA ILE A 149 -6.28 4.02 12.61
C ILE A 149 -6.57 5.27 11.76
N GLN A 150 -5.59 6.17 11.63
CA GLN A 150 -5.65 7.26 10.65
C GLN A 150 -5.29 6.70 9.27
N LEU A 151 -6.11 5.80 8.72
CA LEU A 151 -5.86 5.32 7.37
C LEU A 151 -6.16 6.43 6.38
N ILE A 152 -5.08 7.07 5.91
CA ILE A 152 -5.14 8.00 4.80
C ILE A 152 -4.96 7.19 3.54
N THR A 153 -5.91 7.35 2.63
CA THR A 153 -5.91 6.65 1.35
C THR A 153 -5.45 7.61 0.29
N VAL A 154 -4.53 7.17 -0.57
CA VAL A 154 -4.27 7.91 -1.80
C VAL A 154 -5.51 7.78 -2.70
N GLN A 155 -6.12 8.91 -3.02
CA GLN A 155 -7.32 9.00 -3.86
C GLN A 155 -6.91 9.13 -5.32
N GLU A 156 -7.70 8.56 -6.22
CA GLU A 156 -7.40 8.50 -7.66
C GLU A 156 -7.34 9.88 -8.33
N ASP A 157 -8.08 10.86 -7.81
CA ASP A 157 -8.06 12.26 -8.26
C ASP A 157 -6.71 12.96 -8.00
N GLY A 158 -5.95 12.47 -7.02
CA GLY A 158 -4.60 12.94 -6.67
C GLY A 158 -3.45 12.24 -7.40
N TRP A 159 -3.74 11.46 -8.45
CA TRP A 159 -2.75 10.70 -9.21
C TRP A 159 -2.31 11.48 -10.45
N LEU A 160 -1.00 11.70 -10.59
CA LEU A 160 -0.41 12.36 -11.76
C LEU A 160 -0.43 11.42 -12.96
N ASP A 161 -0.67 11.91 -14.17
CA ASP A 161 -0.57 11.06 -15.36
C ASP A 161 0.89 10.92 -15.80
N PHE A 162 1.29 9.76 -16.31
CA PHE A 162 2.69 9.53 -16.72
C PHE A 162 3.17 10.52 -17.80
N GLN A 163 2.26 11.01 -18.63
CA GLN A 163 2.56 12.02 -19.65
C GLN A 163 2.86 13.40 -19.04
N GLU A 164 2.23 13.72 -17.90
CA GLU A 164 2.43 14.98 -17.18
C GLU A 164 3.77 14.99 -16.43
N LEU A 165 4.22 13.83 -15.91
CA LEU A 165 5.49 13.67 -15.20
C LEU A 165 6.68 14.15 -16.04
N GLN A 166 7.55 14.97 -15.47
CA GLN A 166 8.77 15.45 -16.14
C GLN A 166 10.03 14.87 -15.47
N GLU A 167 11.06 14.66 -16.27
CA GLU A 167 12.42 14.50 -15.72
C GLU A 167 12.82 15.80 -15.00
N LEU A 168 13.70 15.68 -14.01
CA LEU A 168 14.11 16.76 -13.10
C LEU A 168 13.09 17.17 -12.02
N GLU A 169 11.91 16.54 -11.97
CA GLU A 169 10.99 16.79 -10.86
C GLU A 169 11.48 16.15 -9.55
N ASP A 170 11.54 16.97 -8.50
CA ASP A 170 11.89 16.57 -7.13
C ASP A 170 10.81 15.63 -6.57
N VAL A 171 11.21 14.47 -6.06
CA VAL A 171 10.32 13.46 -5.49
C VAL A 171 10.70 13.09 -4.06
N PHE A 172 9.74 12.53 -3.33
CA PHE A 172 10.01 11.81 -2.09
C PHE A 172 9.18 10.54 -2.03
N PHE A 173 9.67 9.56 -1.28
CA PHE A 173 8.92 8.35 -0.95
C PHE A 173 9.11 8.02 0.51
N ILE A 174 8.15 7.29 1.06
CA ILE A 174 8.19 6.90 2.47
C ILE A 174 8.19 5.38 2.55
N SER A 175 9.09 4.83 3.37
CA SER A 175 9.36 3.39 3.40
C SER A 175 9.59 2.86 4.81
N TYR A 176 9.45 1.54 4.92
CA TYR A 176 10.21 0.76 5.87
C TYR A 176 11.71 0.93 5.60
N GLN A 177 12.53 0.95 6.64
CA GLN A 177 13.98 0.82 6.51
C GLN A 177 14.45 -0.16 7.58
N PRO A 178 15.05 -1.30 7.19
CA PRO A 178 15.70 -2.20 8.14
C PRO A 178 16.69 -1.45 9.03
N GLU A 179 16.83 -1.91 10.27
CA GLU A 179 17.73 -1.35 11.30
C GLU A 179 17.36 0.06 11.81
N VAL A 180 16.38 0.75 11.22
CA VAL A 180 15.86 1.99 11.81
C VAL A 180 14.89 1.65 12.92
N GLN A 181 15.24 2.08 14.14
CA GLN A 181 14.61 1.63 15.38
C GLN A 181 13.10 1.86 15.43
N ILE A 182 12.39 0.90 16.04
CA ILE A 182 11.04 1.08 16.57
C ILE A 182 11.17 2.05 17.75
N ASN A 183 10.59 3.24 17.63
CA ASN A 183 10.61 4.23 18.71
C ASN A 183 9.27 4.19 19.46
N GLY A 184 9.31 4.02 20.78
CA GLY A 184 8.11 4.08 21.62
C GLY A 184 7.04 3.03 21.30
N GLY A 185 7.42 1.87 20.75
CA GLY A 185 6.48 0.81 20.36
C GLY A 185 5.78 1.02 19.01
N MET A 186 6.20 2.01 18.22
CA MET A 186 5.75 2.28 16.85
C MET A 186 6.86 2.05 15.83
N ILE A 187 6.48 1.64 14.63
CA ILE A 187 7.44 1.52 13.52
C ILE A 187 7.75 2.91 12.98
N THR A 188 9.05 3.22 12.87
CA THR A 188 9.51 4.47 12.28
C THR A 188 9.53 4.35 10.76
N SER A 189 8.65 5.08 10.08
CA SER A 189 8.72 5.28 8.63
C SER A 189 9.86 6.25 8.27
N VAL A 190 10.65 5.91 7.26
CA VAL A 190 11.73 6.77 6.75
C VAL A 190 11.27 7.50 5.51
N VAL A 191 11.53 8.82 5.45
CA VAL A 191 11.34 9.62 4.24
C VAL A 191 12.64 9.65 3.47
N ARG A 192 12.58 9.33 2.19
CA ARG A 192 13.69 9.42 1.25
C ARG A 192 13.33 10.38 0.14
N ARG A 193 14.32 11.08 -0.41
CA ARG A 193 14.14 12.03 -1.50
C ARG A 193 14.96 11.62 -2.72
N GLY A 194 14.56 12.15 -3.86
CA GLY A 194 15.28 12.05 -5.12
C GLY A 194 14.64 12.99 -6.14
N MET A 195 14.80 12.65 -7.40
CA MET A 195 14.39 13.39 -8.57
C MET A 195 14.12 12.38 -9.69
N VAL A 196 13.15 12.64 -10.55
CA VAL A 196 12.92 11.84 -11.75
C VAL A 196 14.14 11.95 -12.67
N SER A 197 14.85 10.84 -12.87
CA SER A 197 16.11 10.78 -13.63
C SER A 197 15.91 10.36 -15.08
N LEU A 198 14.96 9.44 -15.34
CA LEU A 198 14.72 8.91 -16.67
C LEU A 198 13.31 8.34 -16.80
N LYS A 199 12.55 8.78 -17.80
CA LYS A 199 11.28 8.16 -18.18
C LYS A 199 11.49 7.03 -19.19
N LYS A 200 10.71 5.95 -19.08
CA LYS A 200 10.76 4.81 -20.00
C LYS A 200 9.46 4.67 -20.81
N GLU A 201 9.59 4.05 -21.98
CA GLU A 201 8.45 3.77 -22.87
C GLU A 201 7.40 2.84 -22.25
N ASP A 202 7.82 1.96 -21.34
CA ASP A 202 6.95 1.03 -20.61
C ASP A 202 6.14 1.68 -19.47
N LYS A 203 6.08 3.02 -19.45
CA LYS A 203 5.46 3.87 -18.42
C LYS A 203 6.06 3.69 -17.01
N SER A 204 7.22 3.04 -16.88
CA SER A 204 8.02 3.14 -15.65
C SER A 204 9.02 4.29 -15.76
N PHE A 205 9.63 4.65 -14.65
CA PHE A 205 10.68 5.67 -14.63
C PHE A 205 11.71 5.37 -13.54
N TYR A 206 12.87 5.99 -13.66
CA TYR A 206 13.92 5.95 -12.66
C TYR A 206 13.94 7.24 -11.85
N ILE A 207 14.23 7.09 -10.57
CA ILE A 207 14.52 8.18 -9.66
C ILE A 207 15.93 8.01 -9.10
N ASP A 208 16.63 9.11 -8.81
CA ASP A 208 17.93 9.11 -8.09
C ASP A 208 17.75 9.03 -6.57
N GLY A 209 16.74 8.27 -6.14
CA GLY A 209 16.47 7.96 -4.76
C GLY A 209 16.80 6.51 -4.47
N ALA A 210 17.90 6.26 -3.74
CA ALA A 210 18.33 4.89 -3.41
C ALA A 210 17.26 4.13 -2.61
N ALA A 211 16.74 3.03 -3.18
CA ALA A 211 15.88 2.08 -2.49
C ALA A 211 16.68 0.89 -1.97
N PHE A 212 16.29 0.36 -0.82
CA PHE A 212 16.94 -0.79 -0.18
C PHE A 212 15.92 -1.91 0.01
N PRO A 213 16.35 -3.15 0.34
CA PRO A 213 15.43 -4.18 0.84
C PRO A 213 14.53 -3.59 1.93
N GLY A 214 13.21 -3.73 1.78
CA GLY A 214 12.21 -3.06 2.62
C GLY A 214 11.43 -1.95 1.92
N ASN A 215 12.03 -1.27 0.94
CA ASN A 215 11.42 -0.11 0.29
C ASN A 215 10.48 -0.49 -0.87
N SER A 216 10.52 -1.73 -1.34
CA SER A 216 9.60 -2.24 -2.36
C SER A 216 8.16 -2.02 -1.93
N GLY A 217 7.35 -1.48 -2.84
CA GLY A 217 5.95 -1.14 -2.60
C GLY A 217 5.71 0.23 -1.94
N SER A 218 6.77 1.00 -1.65
CA SER A 218 6.63 2.36 -1.12
C SER A 218 5.94 3.31 -2.10
N PRO A 219 4.99 4.15 -1.65
CA PRO A 219 4.40 5.19 -2.49
C PRO A 219 5.41 6.32 -2.75
N VAL A 220 5.43 6.81 -3.99
CA VAL A 220 6.28 7.91 -4.45
C VAL A 220 5.41 9.13 -4.75
N PHE A 221 5.87 10.29 -4.29
CA PHE A 221 5.18 11.55 -4.43
C PHE A 221 6.08 12.65 -5.02
N LEU A 222 5.49 13.59 -5.75
CA LEU A 222 6.10 14.88 -6.05
C LEU A 222 6.29 15.66 -4.74
N LYS A 223 7.45 16.27 -4.61
CA LYS A 223 7.74 17.16 -3.48
C LYS A 223 7.13 18.54 -3.76
N PRO A 224 6.40 19.13 -2.79
CA PRO A 224 5.90 20.50 -2.95
C PRO A 224 7.04 21.50 -3.17
N SER A 225 6.85 22.41 -4.14
CA SER A 225 7.81 23.48 -4.43
C SER A 225 7.71 24.56 -3.36
N ILE A 226 8.75 24.67 -2.53
CA ILE A 226 8.86 25.73 -1.52
C ILE A 226 9.58 26.91 -2.17
N ASN A 227 8.85 27.95 -2.56
CA ASN A 227 9.47 29.18 -3.05
C ASN A 227 9.77 30.12 -1.86
N ARG A 228 11.00 30.62 -1.80
CA ARG A 228 11.42 31.58 -0.78
C ARG A 228 11.31 32.98 -1.37
N SER A 229 10.41 33.81 -0.84
CA SER A 229 10.27 35.21 -1.25
C SER A 229 10.61 36.10 -0.07
N GLY A 230 11.68 36.91 -0.22
CA GLY A 230 12.03 38.14 0.52
C GLY A 230 11.97 38.17 2.06
N SER A 231 10.86 37.77 2.67
CA SER A 231 10.57 37.81 4.10
C SER A 231 9.83 36.56 4.64
N GLY A 232 9.64 35.51 3.83
CA GLY A 232 8.99 34.28 4.27
C GLY A 232 9.03 33.13 3.25
N PHE A 233 8.60 31.95 3.70
CA PHE A 233 8.32 30.82 2.81
C PHE A 233 6.94 31.02 2.19
N VAL A 234 6.86 31.08 0.86
CA VAL A 234 5.61 31.07 0.11
C VAL A 234 5.58 29.75 -0.66
N GLY A 235 4.76 28.80 -0.18
CA GLY A 235 4.49 27.58 -0.93
C GLY A 235 3.93 27.98 -2.30
N SER A 236 4.63 27.60 -3.37
CA SER A 236 4.25 27.95 -4.74
C SER A 236 3.81 26.68 -5.43
N GLY A 237 2.50 26.49 -5.51
CA GLY A 237 1.88 25.37 -6.20
C GLY A 237 1.94 24.10 -5.36
N GLU A 238 0.85 23.82 -4.64
CA GLU A 238 0.52 22.43 -4.34
C GLU A 238 0.30 21.75 -5.70
N SER A 239 1.10 20.75 -6.04
CA SER A 239 0.65 19.81 -7.07
C SER A 239 -0.60 19.15 -6.49
N SER A 240 -1.77 19.43 -7.07
CA SER A 240 -3.03 18.79 -6.67
C SER A 240 -3.00 17.27 -6.89
N LYS A 241 -2.00 16.78 -7.62
CA LYS A 241 -1.77 15.36 -7.94
C LYS A 241 -0.36 14.93 -7.51
N PRO A 242 -0.06 14.84 -6.21
CA PRO A 242 1.30 14.56 -5.78
C PRO A 242 1.67 13.09 -5.88
N PHE A 243 0.74 12.15 -6.01
CA PHE A 243 1.09 10.72 -6.11
C PHE A 243 1.45 10.33 -7.55
N ILE A 244 2.61 9.71 -7.75
CA ILE A 244 3.15 9.43 -9.08
C ILE A 244 3.48 7.95 -9.34
N GLY A 245 3.43 7.10 -8.31
CA GLY A 245 3.67 5.67 -8.48
C GLY A 245 4.18 4.97 -7.23
N LEU A 246 4.71 3.76 -7.39
CA LEU A 246 5.31 2.98 -6.31
C LEU A 246 6.71 2.45 -6.66
N ILE A 247 7.57 2.34 -5.64
CA ILE A 247 8.90 1.75 -5.75
C ILE A 247 8.77 0.26 -6.12
N GLY A 248 9.37 -0.11 -7.25
CA GLY A 248 9.50 -1.50 -7.68
C GLY A 248 10.79 -2.13 -7.18
N GLU A 249 11.93 -1.64 -7.64
CA GLU A 249 13.25 -2.22 -7.33
C GLU A 249 14.36 -1.16 -7.41
N TYR A 250 15.50 -1.41 -6.77
CA TYR A 250 16.72 -0.64 -7.04
C TYR A 250 17.45 -1.21 -8.26
N ILE A 251 18.29 -0.40 -8.90
CA ILE A 251 19.14 -0.86 -10.00
C ILE A 251 20.51 -1.24 -9.42
N PRO A 252 20.88 -2.52 -9.41
CA PRO A 252 22.21 -2.93 -8.99
C PRO A 252 23.27 -2.71 -10.08
N TYR A 253 24.46 -2.27 -9.68
CA TYR A 253 25.69 -2.49 -10.42
C TYR A 253 26.28 -3.83 -9.97
N ARG A 254 26.70 -4.67 -10.93
CA ARG A 254 27.25 -6.00 -10.64
C ARG A 254 28.66 -6.11 -11.20
N ASP A 255 29.62 -6.40 -10.32
CA ASP A 255 30.99 -6.72 -10.70
C ASP A 255 31.28 -8.21 -10.40
N ILE A 256 31.85 -8.93 -11.36
CA ILE A 256 32.00 -10.38 -11.29
C ILE A 256 33.50 -10.73 -11.21
N ALA A 257 33.92 -11.27 -10.07
CA ALA A 257 35.23 -11.88 -9.95
C ALA A 257 35.25 -13.25 -10.65
N VAL A 258 36.11 -13.39 -11.66
CA VAL A 258 36.28 -14.61 -12.46
C VAL A 258 37.59 -15.30 -12.12
N SER A 259 37.57 -16.63 -11.97
CA SER A 259 38.80 -17.42 -11.80
C SER A 259 39.69 -17.34 -13.04
N GLN A 260 40.95 -16.95 -12.88
CA GLN A 260 41.87 -16.85 -14.03
C GLN A 260 42.13 -18.19 -14.72
N GLN A 261 42.14 -19.29 -13.98
CA GLN A 261 42.39 -20.65 -14.49
C GLN A 261 41.15 -21.25 -15.15
N THR A 262 39.99 -21.21 -14.49
CA THR A 262 38.78 -21.90 -14.98
C THR A 262 37.84 -21.01 -15.79
N LYS A 263 38.06 -19.69 -15.79
CA LYS A 263 37.19 -18.67 -16.38
C LYS A 263 35.74 -18.70 -15.88
N ARG A 264 35.50 -19.32 -14.71
CA ARG A 264 34.18 -19.37 -14.06
C ARG A 264 34.01 -18.23 -13.06
N PRO A 265 32.80 -17.66 -12.93
CA PRO A 265 32.46 -16.74 -11.84
C PRO A 265 32.72 -17.37 -10.48
N ARG A 266 33.28 -16.59 -9.55
CA ARG A 266 33.54 -17.00 -8.16
C ARG A 266 32.80 -16.14 -7.15
N VAL A 267 32.75 -14.84 -7.39
CA VAL A 267 32.07 -13.86 -6.54
C VAL A 267 31.37 -12.86 -7.44
N VAL A 268 30.15 -12.45 -7.07
CA VAL A 268 29.45 -11.32 -7.68
C VAL A 268 29.31 -10.27 -6.59
N PHE A 269 29.92 -9.11 -6.79
CA PHE A 269 29.72 -7.92 -5.97
C PHE A 269 28.50 -7.19 -6.52
N GLU A 270 27.56 -6.84 -5.64
CA GLU A 270 26.37 -6.09 -6.02
C GLU A 270 26.32 -4.79 -5.21
N GLU A 271 26.22 -3.67 -5.92
CA GLU A 271 26.17 -2.34 -5.34
C GLU A 271 24.91 -1.59 -5.80
N ASN A 272 24.34 -0.76 -4.93
CA ASN A 272 23.22 0.09 -5.30
C ASN A 272 23.72 1.28 -6.11
N THR A 273 23.24 1.45 -7.34
CA THR A 273 23.62 2.58 -8.21
C THR A 273 23.12 3.94 -7.73
N GLY A 274 22.24 3.96 -6.72
CA GLY A 274 21.48 5.14 -6.30
C GLY A 274 20.19 5.33 -7.09
N LEU A 275 19.97 4.56 -8.16
CA LEU A 275 18.76 4.60 -8.97
C LEU A 275 17.74 3.57 -8.52
N SER A 276 16.47 3.96 -8.51
CA SER A 276 15.34 3.08 -8.26
C SER A 276 14.29 3.20 -9.33
N ARG A 277 13.67 2.07 -9.68
CA ARG A 277 12.55 1.99 -10.60
C ARG A 277 11.23 2.24 -9.88
N VAL A 278 10.41 3.08 -10.48
CA VAL A 278 9.05 3.39 -10.06
C VAL A 278 8.07 2.94 -11.13
N TRP A 279 7.01 2.26 -10.70
CA TRP A 279 5.86 1.94 -11.55
C TRP A 279 4.85 3.06 -11.42
N SER A 280 4.53 3.72 -12.53
CA SER A 280 3.65 4.88 -12.52
C SER A 280 2.22 4.54 -12.10
N THR A 281 1.51 5.58 -11.67
CA THR A 281 0.05 5.62 -11.51
C THR A 281 -0.72 5.06 -12.71
N ASP A 282 -0.28 5.31 -13.95
CA ASP A 282 -0.92 4.75 -15.14
C ASP A 282 -0.95 3.22 -15.11
N LEU A 283 0.17 2.60 -14.76
CA LEU A 283 0.25 1.14 -14.62
C LEU A 283 -0.59 0.63 -13.44
N LEU A 284 -0.73 1.42 -12.37
CA LEU A 284 -1.65 1.09 -11.28
C LEU A 284 -3.11 1.15 -11.76
N ARG A 285 -3.50 2.15 -12.59
CA ARG A 285 -4.83 2.24 -13.22
C ARG A 285 -5.10 1.09 -14.17
N ASP A 286 -4.09 0.63 -14.91
CA ASP A 286 -4.20 -0.58 -15.75
C ASP A 286 -4.58 -1.80 -14.89
N VAL A 287 -4.10 -1.91 -13.64
CA VAL A 287 -4.57 -2.96 -12.71
C VAL A 287 -6.03 -2.73 -12.29
N LEU A 288 -6.43 -1.50 -12.00
CA LEU A 288 -7.80 -1.15 -11.59
C LEU A 288 -8.84 -1.38 -12.70
N THR A 289 -8.43 -1.39 -13.96
CA THR A 289 -9.30 -1.67 -15.11
C THR A 289 -9.29 -3.14 -15.53
N SER A 290 -8.41 -3.96 -14.95
CA SER A 290 -8.31 -5.38 -15.26
C SER A 290 -9.60 -6.14 -14.88
N LYS A 291 -9.89 -7.21 -15.64
CA LYS A 291 -11.04 -8.08 -15.35
C LYS A 291 -10.98 -8.67 -13.94
N ALA A 292 -9.79 -9.06 -13.49
CA ALA A 292 -9.58 -9.63 -12.17
C ALA A 292 -9.93 -8.65 -11.05
N PHE A 293 -9.59 -7.36 -11.21
CA PHE A 293 -9.98 -6.32 -10.27
C PHE A 293 -11.50 -6.11 -10.25
N ILE A 294 -12.10 -5.95 -11.43
CA ILE A 294 -13.55 -5.69 -11.57
C ILE A 294 -14.39 -6.82 -10.96
N ASP A 295 -14.02 -8.08 -11.23
CA ASP A 295 -14.71 -9.25 -10.67
C ASP A 295 -14.59 -9.28 -9.14
N GLN A 296 -13.41 -8.93 -8.61
CA GLN A 296 -13.17 -8.86 -7.18
C GLN A 296 -13.96 -7.72 -6.52
N GLN A 297 -14.06 -6.57 -7.16
CA GLN A 297 -14.84 -5.43 -6.68
C GLN A 297 -16.34 -5.77 -6.61
N LYS A 298 -16.90 -6.39 -7.66
CA LYS A 298 -18.32 -6.84 -7.66
C LYS A 298 -18.61 -7.78 -6.50
N ARG A 299 -17.73 -8.75 -6.25
CA ARG A 299 -17.86 -9.66 -5.11
C ARG A 299 -17.84 -8.92 -3.77
N LEU A 300 -17.01 -7.90 -3.64
CA LEU A 300 -16.94 -7.08 -2.43
C LEU A 300 -18.24 -6.29 -2.22
N GLU A 301 -18.82 -5.74 -3.28
CA GLU A 301 -20.12 -5.06 -3.28
C GLU A 301 -21.27 -6.00 -2.91
N GLU A 302 -21.29 -7.22 -3.45
CA GLU A 302 -22.27 -8.25 -3.09
C GLU A 302 -22.19 -8.64 -1.61
N LEU A 303 -20.97 -8.83 -1.10
CA LEU A 303 -20.76 -9.13 0.32
C LEU A 303 -21.22 -7.98 1.22
N ARG A 304 -20.95 -6.74 0.81
CA ARG A 304 -21.44 -5.55 1.51
C ARG A 304 -22.96 -5.47 1.50
N LYS A 305 -23.60 -5.72 0.35
CA LYS A 305 -25.07 -5.70 0.24
C LYS A 305 -25.71 -6.74 1.15
N LYS A 306 -25.19 -7.98 1.15
CA LYS A 306 -25.63 -9.06 2.06
C LYS A 306 -25.46 -8.69 3.53
N ALA A 307 -24.35 -8.03 3.89
CA ALA A 307 -24.11 -7.57 5.26
C ALA A 307 -25.11 -6.50 5.70
N ILE A 308 -25.43 -5.54 4.82
CA ILE A 308 -26.44 -4.49 5.08
C ILE A 308 -27.84 -5.09 5.22
N GLU A 309 -28.20 -6.05 4.36
CA GLU A 309 -29.49 -6.75 4.42
C GLU A 309 -29.64 -7.54 5.74
N ALA A 310 -28.59 -8.25 6.17
CA ALA A 310 -28.58 -8.98 7.44
C ALA A 310 -28.68 -8.08 8.68
N GLN A 311 -28.30 -6.80 8.59
CA GLN A 311 -28.53 -5.80 9.66
C GLN A 311 -29.98 -5.28 9.69
N ARG A 312 -30.65 -5.22 8.53
CA ARG A 312 -32.01 -4.68 8.41
C ARG A 312 -33.08 -5.69 8.82
N ASP A 313 -32.79 -6.98 8.68
CA ASP A 313 -33.67 -8.06 9.12
C ASP A 313 -32.84 -9.21 9.73
N PRO A 314 -32.66 -9.22 11.06
CA PRO A 314 -31.95 -10.29 11.76
C PRO A 314 -32.64 -11.67 11.65
N GLU A 315 -33.93 -11.70 11.29
CA GLU A 315 -34.76 -12.91 11.23
C GLU A 315 -34.86 -13.52 9.82
N ALA A 316 -34.67 -12.75 8.74
CA ALA A 316 -34.64 -13.25 7.36
C ALA A 316 -33.52 -14.29 7.07
N GLY A 317 -32.56 -14.45 7.98
CA GLY A 317 -31.53 -15.50 7.94
C GLY A 317 -32.00 -16.86 8.49
N GLN A 318 -33.19 -16.96 9.08
CA GLN A 318 -33.76 -18.23 9.55
C GLN A 318 -34.44 -18.96 8.39
N ILE A 319 -33.69 -19.85 7.73
CA ILE A 319 -34.31 -20.93 6.97
C ILE A 319 -35.02 -21.84 7.98
N VAL A 320 -36.34 -21.68 8.07
CA VAL A 320 -37.26 -22.59 8.77
C VAL A 320 -37.07 -23.99 8.21
N THR A 321 -36.47 -24.89 8.99
CA THR A 321 -36.56 -26.32 8.70
C THR A 321 -37.99 -26.77 9.03
N PRO A 322 -38.72 -27.43 8.11
CA PRO A 322 -40.03 -27.96 8.41
C PRO A 322 -39.93 -28.93 9.58
N ASN A 323 -40.84 -28.80 10.54
CA ASN A 323 -40.97 -29.66 11.71
C ASN A 323 -40.87 -31.14 11.32
N ALA A 324 -39.91 -31.84 11.92
CA ALA A 324 -39.97 -33.29 12.04
C ALA A 324 -40.90 -33.59 13.23
N GLN A 325 -42.08 -34.11 12.92
CA GLN A 325 -42.86 -34.95 13.83
C GLN A 325 -42.14 -36.29 14.00
#